data_AF-A0A348XE36-F1
#
_entry.id   AF-A0A348XE36-F1
#
_cell.length_a   1.000
_cell.length_b   1.000
_cell.length_c   1.000
_cell.angle_alpha   90.00
_cell.angle_beta   90.00
_cell.angle_gamma   90.00
#
_symmetry.space_group_name_H-M   'P 1'
#
loop_
_entity.id
_entity.type
_entity.pdbx_description
1 polymer ?
#
loop_
_entity_poly.entity_id
_entity_poly.type
_entity_poly.pdbx_seq_one_letter_code
_entity_poly.pdbx_strand_id
1 'polypeptide(L)' 'MQSMFRRDRKHPCVVIWSTGSEMLELGHAEDAPLCQQLREIVQHEDPTRPSTFGCSRPCAASNGLEQTAVVFGFN' A
#
# COMPACT_ATOMS: atom_id res chain seq x y z
N MET A 1 -7.44 9.20 -3.51
CA MET A 1 -7.46 7.91 -2.78
C MET A 1 -8.75 7.72 -1.98
N GLN A 2 -9.13 8.66 -1.09
CA GLN A 2 -10.35 8.56 -0.28
C GLN A 2 -11.65 8.35 -1.07
N SER A 3 -11.76 8.93 -2.28
CA SER A 3 -12.90 8.71 -3.18
C SER A 3 -13.06 7.24 -3.61
N MET A 4 -11.95 6.53 -3.81
CA MET A 4 -11.94 5.10 -4.18
C MET A 4 -12.51 4.25 -3.04
N PHE A 5 -12.07 4.49 -1.80
CA PHE A 5 -12.57 3.75 -0.63
C PHE A 5 -14.04 4.01 -0.38
N ARG A 6 -14.47 5.28 -0.40
CA ARG A 6 -15.87 5.63 -0.12
C ARG A 6 -16.83 5.03 -1.16
N ARG A 7 -16.40 4.93 -2.41
CA ARG A 7 -17.15 4.27 -3.48
C ARG A 7 -17.20 2.75 -3.28
N ASP A 8 -16.04 2.13 -3.04
CA ASP A 8 -15.89 0.69 -3.28
C ASP A 8 -15.89 -0.19 -2.02
N ARG A 9 -15.74 0.38 -0.81
CA ARG A 9 -15.65 -0.37 0.47
C ARG A 9 -16.84 -1.27 0.79
N LYS A 10 -17.99 -1.05 0.15
CA LYS A 10 -19.20 -1.87 0.34
C LYS A 10 -19.26 -3.08 -0.60
N HIS A 11 -18.35 -3.19 -1.57
CA HIS A 11 -18.32 -4.34 -2.47
C HIS A 11 -17.61 -5.52 -1.82
N PRO A 12 -18.25 -6.70 -1.73
CA PRO A 12 -17.66 -7.89 -1.11
C PRO A 12 -16.52 -8.50 -1.94
N CYS A 13 -16.45 -8.18 -3.24
CA CYS A 13 -15.36 -8.65 -4.11
C CYS A 13 -14.04 -7.90 -3.87
N VAL A 14 -14.07 -6.75 -3.21
CA VAL A 14 -12.85 -6.02 -2.87
C VAL A 14 -12.28 -6.61 -1.59
N VAL A 15 -11.06 -7.14 -1.66
CA VAL A 15 -10.39 -7.82 -0.53
C VAL A 15 -9.08 -7.15 -0.12
N ILE A 16 -8.51 -6.29 -0.96
CA ILE A 16 -7.22 -5.63 -0.72
C ILE A 16 -7.19 -4.26 -1.39
N TRP A 17 -6.44 -3.33 -0.81
CA TRP A 17 -6.27 -1.99 -1.34
C TRP A 17 -4.84 -1.74 -1.79
N SER A 18 -4.64 -1.57 -3.10
CA SER A 18 -3.33 -1.17 -3.62
C SER A 18 -3.13 0.34 -3.47
N THR A 19 -2.06 0.74 -2.81
CA THR A 19 -1.69 2.15 -2.61
C THR A 19 -0.90 2.72 -3.78
N GLY A 20 -0.30 1.86 -4.60
CA GLY A 20 0.51 2.25 -5.76
C GLY A 20 1.08 1.04 -6.50
N SER A 21 1.62 1.30 -7.69
CA SER A 21 2.33 0.32 -8.52
C SER A 21 3.63 0.94 -8.99
N GLU A 22 4.73 0.23 -8.82
CA GLU A 22 6.08 0.58 -9.29
C GLU A 22 6.54 1.98 -8.87
N MET A 23 6.13 2.39 -7.68
CA MET A 23 6.45 3.70 -7.12
C MET A 23 7.99 3.82 -7.04
N LEU A 24 8.55 4.85 -7.68
CA LEU A 24 10.01 5.06 -7.78
C LEU A 24 10.62 5.29 -6.40
N GLU A 25 9.81 5.81 -5.50
CA GLU A 25 10.05 6.04 -4.10
C GLU A 25 10.27 4.70 -3.34
N LEU A 26 9.86 3.55 -3.88
CA LEU A 26 10.13 2.26 -3.22
C LEU A 26 11.60 1.80 -3.32
N GLY A 27 12.48 2.59 -3.95
CA GLY A 27 13.90 2.29 -4.09
C GLY A 27 14.74 2.60 -2.86
N HIS A 28 14.33 3.58 -2.05
CA HIS A 28 15.14 4.13 -0.97
C HIS A 28 14.35 4.13 0.35
N ALA A 29 15.04 3.90 1.46
CA ALA A 29 14.41 3.89 2.79
C ALA A 29 13.84 5.26 3.20
N GLU A 30 14.33 6.35 2.60
CA GLU A 30 13.88 7.73 2.86
C GLU A 30 12.43 7.99 2.44
N ASP A 31 11.89 7.14 1.58
CA ASP A 31 10.53 7.22 1.03
C ASP A 31 9.50 6.40 1.84
N ALA A 32 9.97 5.66 2.85
CA ALA A 32 9.11 4.92 3.78
C ALA A 32 8.03 5.77 4.47
N PRO A 33 8.26 7.06 4.83
CA PRO A 33 7.22 7.91 5.41
C PRO A 33 6.01 8.09 4.49
N LEU A 34 6.20 8.19 3.17
CA LEU A 34 5.09 8.32 2.22
C LEU A 34 4.25 7.04 2.18
N CYS A 35 4.92 5.88 2.14
CA CYS A 35 4.24 4.58 2.17
C CYS A 35 3.47 4.37 3.47
N GLN A 36 4.03 4.81 4.59
CA GLN A 36 3.37 4.78 5.89
C GLN A 36 2.14 5.71 5.91
N GLN A 37 2.25 6.93 5.40
CA GLN A 37 1.10 7.85 5.30
C GLN A 37 -0.04 7.27 4.46
N LEU A 38 0.28 6.63 3.32
CA LEU A 38 -0.74 5.98 2.48
C LEU A 38 -1.42 4.81 3.20
N ARG A 39 -0.66 4.02 3.95
CA ARG A 39 -1.22 2.98 4.82
C ARG A 39 -2.13 3.55 5.89
N GLU A 40 -1.74 4.62 6.56
CA GLU A 40 -2.55 5.28 7.59
C GLU A 40 -3.89 5.76 7.02
N ILE A 41 -3.89 6.30 5.80
CA ILE A 41 -5.13 6.69 5.10
C ILE A 41 -6.03 5.49 4.82
N VAL A 42 -5.47 4.36 4.34
CA VAL A 42 -6.23 3.12 4.11
C VAL A 42 -6.85 2.63 5.43
N GLN A 43 -6.04 2.58 6.50
CA GLN A 43 -6.49 2.10 7.80
C GLN A 43 -7.53 3.02 8.45
N HIS A 44 -7.48 4.32 8.17
CA HIS A 44 -8.48 5.29 8.61
C HIS A 44 -9.81 5.17 7.86
N GLU A 45 -9.77 4.96 6.54
CA GLU A 45 -10.99 4.90 5.72
C GLU A 45 -11.64 3.50 5.71
N ASP A 46 -10.84 2.44 5.74
CA ASP A 46 -11.30 1.05 5.76
C ASP A 46 -10.34 0.12 6.53
N PRO A 47 -10.47 0.00 7.86
CA PRO A 47 -9.61 -0.87 8.67
C PRO A 47 -9.89 -2.36 8.46
N THR A 48 -10.91 -2.74 7.69
CA THR A 48 -11.31 -4.14 7.51
C THR A 48 -10.51 -4.87 6.43
N ARG A 49 -9.75 -4.15 5.60
CA ARG A 49 -9.03 -4.69 4.45
C ARG A 49 -7.55 -4.27 4.47
N PRO A 50 -6.61 -5.18 4.16
CA PRO A 50 -5.19 -4.87 4.17
C PRO A 50 -4.79 -3.94 3.01
N SER A 51 -3.71 -3.18 3.22
CA SER A 51 -3.04 -2.41 2.18
C SER A 51 -1.91 -3.21 1.51
N THR A 52 -1.73 -3.00 0.22
CA THR A 52 -0.66 -3.56 -0.60
C THR A 52 -0.08 -2.49 -1.53
N PHE A 53 1.05 -2.79 -2.15
CA PHE A 53 1.54 -2.09 -3.32
C PHE A 53 2.24 -3.09 -4.24
N GLY A 54 2.26 -2.80 -5.54
CA GLY A 54 3.04 -3.56 -6.51
C GLY A 54 4.44 -2.99 -6.62
N CYS A 55 5.47 -3.80 -6.47
CA CYS A 55 6.86 -3.40 -6.65
C CYS A 55 7.61 -4.40 -7.54
N SER A 56 8.29 -3.91 -8.57
CA SER A 56 9.19 -4.70 -9.42
C SER A 56 10.64 -4.72 -8.92
N ARG A 57 10.93 -4.04 -7.80
CA ARG A 57 12.28 -3.95 -7.23
C ARG A 57 12.45 -4.94 -6.08
N PRO A 58 13.34 -5.95 -6.21
CA PRO A 58 13.63 -6.89 -5.13
C PRO A 58 14.14 -6.25 -3.85
N CYS A 59 14.87 -5.12 -3.97
CA CYS A 59 15.44 -4.41 -2.81
C CYS A 59 14.37 -3.83 -1.88
N ALA A 60 13.15 -3.59 -2.37
CA ALA A 60 12.05 -3.04 -1.57
C ALA A 60 11.52 -4.04 -0.53
N ALA A 61 11.84 -5.33 -0.63
CA ALA A 61 11.49 -6.33 0.37
C ALA A 61 12.47 -6.38 1.56
N SER A 62 13.59 -5.67 1.51
CA SER A 62 14.62 -5.71 2.54
C SER A 62 15.18 -4.34 2.94
N ASN A 63 14.58 -3.24 2.46
CA ASN A 63 15.08 -1.87 2.68
C ASN A 63 14.25 -1.08 3.71
N GLY A 64 13.38 -1.73 4.48
CA GLY A 64 12.50 -1.13 5.49
C GLY A 64 11.09 -0.85 4.97
N LEU A 65 10.87 -0.89 3.65
CA LEU A 65 9.55 -0.70 3.06
C LEU A 65 8.64 -1.90 3.25
N GLU A 66 9.18 -3.09 3.49
CA GLU A 66 8.41 -4.28 3.81
C GLU A 66 7.52 -4.11 5.05
N GLN A 67 7.90 -3.22 5.98
CA GLN A 67 7.14 -2.92 7.19
C GLN A 67 5.96 -1.98 6.93
N THR A 68 6.00 -1.26 5.81
CA THR A 68 5.00 -0.24 5.48
C THR A 68 3.75 -0.80 4.82
N ALA A 69 3.82 -1.93 4.10
CA ALA A 69 2.64 -2.65 3.61
C ALA A 69 2.32 -3.88 4.46
N VAL A 70 1.03 -4.22 4.54
CA VAL A 70 0.60 -5.45 5.21
C VAL A 70 0.81 -6.67 4.29
N VAL A 71 0.69 -6.47 2.97
CA VAL A 71 0.95 -7.48 1.95
C VAL A 71 1.90 -6.87 0.92
N PHE A 72 3.02 -7.53 0.65
CA PHE A 72 3.98 -7.08 -0.34
C PHE A 72 3.71 -7.76 -1.69
N GLY A 73 3.39 -6.97 -2.72
CA GLY A 73 3.15 -7.46 -4.07
C GLY A 73 4.41 -7.37 -4.93
N PHE A 74 4.84 -8.50 -5.49
CA PHE A 74 5.87 -8.54 -6.52
C PHE A 74 5.24 -8.59 -7.92
N ASN A 75 5.72 -7.73 -8.81
CA ASN A 75 5.45 -7.81 -10.25
C ASN A 75 6.41 -8.79 -10.92
#